data_AF-A0A521LY88-F1
#
_entry.id   AF-A0A521LY88-F1
#
_cell.length_a   1.000
_cell.length_b   1.000
_cell.length_c   1.000
_cell.angle_alpha   90.00
_cell.angle_beta   90.00
_cell.angle_gamma   90.00
#
_symmetry.space_group_name_H-M   'P 1'
#
loop_
_entity.id
_entity.type
_entity.pdbx_description
1 polymer ?
#
loop_
_entity_poly.entity_id
_entity_poly.type
_entity_poly.pdbx_seq_one_letter_code
_entity_poly.pdbx_strand_id
1 'polypeptide(L)'
;MPLFGKGMLVVFSEVKARDERDFNEWYNREHIDERINLPGFHRARRYVAVRGSPKYLATYECDSVGDLATPSYLHLLANQTPWTQAVMARFTQFHRLTLRTQVDLTHGVGGTVACVRFVPDPRERKPLVAWLQETVLPRVIARPGLLGAFAAETDLEVTNAPLQEKSMDHPKADEAEWVVMLEGADAASVGAAARTHFKLAALKPFGVAVAPTIGTYRLLFGNQR
;
A
#
# COMPACT_ATOMS: atom_id res chain seq x y z
N MET A 1 -0.09 4.77 17.82
CA MET A 1 -1.14 5.54 17.13
C MET A 1 -1.70 4.66 16.03
N PRO A 2 -3.04 4.48 15.97
CA PRO A 2 -3.70 3.75 14.89
C PRO A 2 -3.56 4.50 13.55
N LEU A 3 -4.07 3.90 12.48
CA LEU A 3 -4.23 4.62 11.20
C LEU A 3 -5.23 5.77 11.35
N PHE A 4 -5.08 6.82 10.53
CA PHE A 4 -5.99 7.98 10.57
C PHE A 4 -7.41 7.68 10.06
N GLY A 5 -7.60 6.58 9.33
CA GLY A 5 -8.90 6.15 8.85
C GLY A 5 -8.89 4.73 8.30
N LYS A 6 -9.94 4.38 7.56
CA LYS A 6 -10.12 3.04 6.97
C LYS A 6 -9.83 3.00 5.46
N GLY A 7 -9.54 4.14 4.85
CA GLY A 7 -9.07 4.23 3.47
C GLY A 7 -7.54 4.18 3.41
N MET A 8 -7.02 3.48 2.41
CA MET A 8 -5.58 3.43 2.16
C MET A 8 -5.31 3.37 0.66
N LEU A 9 -4.49 4.28 0.15
CA LEU A 9 -3.90 4.16 -1.18
C LEU A 9 -2.50 3.59 -1.04
N VAL A 10 -2.20 2.49 -1.73
CA VAL A 10 -0.86 1.93 -1.82
C VAL A 10 -0.39 1.97 -3.27
N VAL A 11 0.78 2.55 -3.50
CA VAL A 11 1.38 2.66 -4.84
C VAL A 11 2.77 2.05 -4.81
N PHE A 12 3.02 1.14 -5.74
CA PHE A 12 4.32 0.58 -6.02
C PHE A 12 4.82 1.12 -7.35
N SER A 13 6.09 1.55 -7.41
CA SER A 13 6.66 2.13 -8.62
C SER A 13 8.15 1.84 -8.79
N GLU A 14 8.59 1.80 -10.03
CA GLU A 14 10.02 1.79 -10.40
C GLU A 14 10.26 2.74 -11.58
N VAL A 15 11.46 3.31 -11.61
CA VAL A 15 12.03 4.02 -12.76
C VAL A 15 13.45 3.51 -12.97
N LYS A 16 14.05 3.81 -14.13
CA LYS A 16 15.46 3.51 -14.37
C LYS A 16 16.35 4.30 -13.40
N ALA A 17 17.51 3.75 -13.05
CA ALA A 17 18.44 4.38 -12.10
C ALA A 17 18.78 5.85 -12.43
N ARG A 18 18.94 6.18 -13.71
CA ARG A 18 19.22 7.55 -14.19
C ARG A 18 18.10 8.56 -13.91
N ASP A 19 16.87 8.08 -13.74
CA ASP A 19 15.65 8.87 -13.56
C ASP A 19 15.26 9.03 -12.08
N GLU A 20 15.90 8.27 -11.18
CA GLU A 20 15.53 8.20 -9.75
C GLU A 20 15.66 9.51 -9.00
N ARG A 21 16.65 10.35 -9.36
CA ARG A 21 16.82 11.65 -8.72
C ARG A 21 15.58 12.53 -8.93
N ASP A 22 15.15 12.66 -10.18
CA ASP A 22 14.00 13.47 -10.54
C ASP A 22 12.69 12.89 -9.99
N PHE A 23 12.53 11.56 -10.08
CA PHE A 23 11.41 10.85 -9.46
C PHE A 23 11.28 11.13 -7.95
N ASN A 24 12.38 11.12 -7.22
CA ASN A 24 12.36 11.36 -5.78
C ASN A 24 12.10 12.83 -5.43
N GLU A 25 12.66 13.78 -6.18
CA GLU A 25 12.37 15.21 -5.99
C GLU A 25 10.90 15.53 -6.28
N TRP A 26 10.35 15.03 -7.38
CA TRP A 26 8.95 15.17 -7.73
C TRP A 26 8.02 14.66 -6.62
N TYR A 27 8.29 13.46 -6.10
CA TYR A 27 7.47 12.89 -5.03
C TYR A 27 7.48 13.73 -3.75
N ASN A 28 8.64 14.29 -3.40
CA ASN A 28 8.84 15.00 -2.14
C ASN A 28 8.35 16.45 -2.19
N ARG A 29 8.29 17.07 -3.38
CA ARG A 29 8.00 18.51 -3.54
C ARG A 29 6.64 18.80 -4.16
N GLU A 30 6.03 17.83 -4.84
CA GLU A 30 4.79 18.03 -5.57
C GLU A 30 3.80 16.89 -5.29
N HIS A 31 4.15 15.66 -5.64
CA HIS A 31 3.15 14.59 -5.76
C HIS A 31 2.44 14.21 -4.45
N ILE A 32 3.18 14.20 -3.34
CA ILE A 32 2.59 13.91 -2.04
C ILE A 32 1.64 15.03 -1.64
N ASP A 33 2.06 16.28 -1.80
CA ASP A 33 1.31 17.46 -1.38
C ASP A 33 0.03 17.61 -2.19
N GLU A 34 0.03 17.27 -3.48
CA GLU A 34 -1.19 17.20 -4.30
C GLU A 34 -2.27 16.30 -3.71
N ARG A 35 -1.89 15.21 -3.03
CA ARG A 35 -2.82 14.22 -2.45
C ARG A 35 -3.19 14.55 -1.00
N ILE A 36 -2.21 14.79 -0.14
CA ILE A 36 -2.49 15.02 1.29
C ILE A 36 -3.24 16.32 1.55
N ASN A 37 -3.29 17.23 0.57
CA ASN A 37 -4.07 18.46 0.66
C ASN A 37 -5.53 18.28 0.19
N LEU A 38 -5.91 17.11 -0.30
CA LEU A 38 -7.31 16.81 -0.62
C LEU A 38 -8.10 16.46 0.65
N PRO A 39 -9.39 16.81 0.72
CA PRO A 39 -10.27 16.38 1.80
C PRO A 39 -10.24 14.86 1.99
N GLY A 40 -10.16 14.43 3.24
CA GLY A 40 -10.14 13.02 3.62
C GLY A 40 -8.75 12.38 3.64
N PHE A 41 -7.70 13.03 3.12
CA PHE A 41 -6.32 12.53 3.19
C PHE A 41 -5.59 13.12 4.41
N HIS A 42 -4.82 12.28 5.11
CA HIS A 42 -4.19 12.68 6.37
C HIS A 42 -2.67 12.52 6.38
N ARG A 43 -2.18 11.38 5.85
CA ARG A 43 -0.74 11.05 5.95
C ARG A 43 -0.26 10.30 4.73
N ALA A 44 0.88 10.73 4.19
CA ALA A 44 1.63 10.01 3.18
C ALA A 44 2.97 9.51 3.73
N ARG A 45 3.39 8.31 3.32
CA ARG A 45 4.71 7.76 3.64
C ARG A 45 5.33 7.14 2.40
N ARG A 46 6.62 7.39 2.19
CA ARG A 46 7.42 6.82 1.10
C ARG A 46 8.48 5.89 1.65
N TYR A 47 8.70 4.80 0.94
CA TYR A 47 9.66 3.80 1.29
C TYR A 47 10.47 3.37 0.07
N VAL A 48 11.70 2.91 0.32
CA VAL A 48 12.58 2.29 -0.68
C VAL A 48 12.86 0.85 -0.30
N ALA A 49 12.86 -0.04 -1.27
CA ALA A 49 13.11 -1.45 -1.07
C ALA A 49 14.53 -1.68 -0.53
N VAL A 50 14.60 -2.39 0.59
CA VAL A 50 15.80 -3.08 1.07
C VAL A 50 15.87 -4.47 0.41
N ARG A 51 14.71 -5.09 0.16
CA ARG A 51 14.57 -6.35 -0.55
C ARG A 51 13.22 -6.42 -1.24
N GLY A 52 13.21 -6.87 -2.50
CA GLY A 52 12.00 -7.03 -3.30
C GLY A 52 11.87 -5.95 -4.38
N SER A 53 10.81 -6.06 -5.15
CA SER A 53 10.41 -5.17 -6.24
C SER A 53 8.88 -5.09 -6.24
N PRO A 54 8.25 -3.96 -6.59
CA PRO A 54 8.83 -2.70 -7.08
C PRO A 54 9.74 -1.97 -6.05
N LYS A 55 10.76 -1.23 -6.50
CA LYS A 55 11.74 -0.53 -5.64
C LYS A 55 11.13 0.52 -4.72
N TYR A 56 10.09 1.23 -5.13
CA TYR A 56 9.47 2.27 -4.31
C TYR A 56 8.04 1.90 -3.93
N LEU A 57 7.69 2.22 -2.68
CA LEU A 57 6.37 2.03 -2.10
C LEU A 57 5.92 3.38 -1.52
N ALA A 58 4.69 3.80 -1.80
CA ALA A 58 4.05 4.93 -1.15
C ALA A 58 2.70 4.52 -0.58
N THR A 59 2.37 5.03 0.60
CA THR A 59 1.07 4.84 1.26
C THR A 59 0.42 6.18 1.53
N TYR A 60 -0.89 6.29 1.36
CA TYR A 60 -1.69 7.45 1.78
C TYR A 60 -2.86 6.97 2.62
N GLU A 61 -2.98 7.50 3.83
CA GLU A 61 -4.08 7.21 4.76
C GLU A 61 -5.22 8.20 4.53
N CYS A 62 -6.42 7.66 4.35
CA CYS A 62 -7.64 8.43 4.15
C CYS A 62 -8.72 8.04 5.16
N ASP A 63 -9.72 8.91 5.36
CA ASP A 63 -10.90 8.61 6.20
C ASP A 63 -11.56 7.30 5.76
N SER A 64 -11.84 7.19 4.46
CA SER A 64 -12.47 6.03 3.84
C SER A 64 -11.85 5.72 2.48
N VAL A 65 -12.04 4.50 1.98
CA VAL A 65 -11.60 4.16 0.62
C VAL A 65 -12.36 4.97 -0.43
N GLY A 66 -13.56 5.46 -0.13
CA GLY A 66 -14.36 6.28 -1.04
C GLY A 66 -13.71 7.63 -1.39
N ASP A 67 -12.81 8.14 -0.55
CA ASP A 67 -12.08 9.38 -0.81
C ASP A 67 -11.25 9.29 -2.10
N LEU A 68 -10.82 8.07 -2.46
CA LEU A 68 -10.07 7.72 -3.66
C LEU A 68 -10.93 7.58 -4.93
N ALA A 69 -12.21 7.94 -4.86
CA ALA A 69 -13.14 8.05 -5.98
C ALA A 69 -13.97 9.35 -5.93
N THR A 70 -13.62 10.31 -5.07
CA THR A 70 -14.30 11.60 -5.02
C THR A 70 -14.07 12.42 -6.29
N PRO A 71 -14.99 13.32 -6.67
CA PRO A 71 -14.81 14.18 -7.85
C PRO A 71 -13.50 14.99 -7.82
N SER A 72 -13.07 15.49 -6.65
CA SER A 72 -11.81 16.22 -6.51
C SER A 72 -10.60 15.33 -6.76
N TYR A 73 -10.61 14.09 -6.25
CA TYR A 73 -9.55 13.13 -6.48
C TYR A 73 -9.48 12.68 -7.94
N LEU A 74 -10.63 12.35 -8.56
CA LEU A 74 -10.69 11.98 -9.97
C LEU A 74 -10.26 13.13 -10.88
N HIS A 75 -10.63 14.37 -10.55
CA HIS A 75 -10.16 15.55 -11.24
C HIS A 75 -8.63 15.70 -11.17
N LEU A 76 -8.01 15.46 -10.00
CA LEU A 76 -6.55 15.46 -9.86
C LEU A 76 -5.90 14.40 -10.75
N LEU A 77 -6.46 13.18 -10.82
CA LEU A 77 -5.94 12.12 -11.68
C LEU A 77 -6.01 12.48 -13.17
N ALA A 78 -7.08 13.16 -13.60
CA ALA A 78 -7.28 13.59 -14.98
C ALA A 78 -6.46 14.84 -15.37
N ASN A 79 -6.10 15.69 -14.40
CA ASN A 79 -5.47 16.99 -14.63
C ASN A 79 -4.10 17.09 -13.96
N GLN A 80 -3.19 16.20 -14.35
CA GLN A 80 -1.84 16.12 -13.82
C GLN A 80 -0.96 17.28 -14.30
N THR A 81 -0.06 17.75 -13.45
CA THR A 81 0.96 18.75 -13.80
C THR A 81 1.88 18.23 -14.91
N PRO A 82 2.57 19.12 -15.66
CA PRO A 82 3.58 18.72 -16.62
C PRO A 82 4.71 17.84 -16.01
N TRP A 83 5.09 18.10 -14.75
CA TRP A 83 6.13 17.31 -14.08
C TRP A 83 5.64 15.90 -13.74
N THR A 84 4.42 15.78 -13.21
CA THR A 84 3.77 14.48 -12.98
C THR A 84 3.68 13.66 -14.27
N GLN A 85 3.21 14.25 -15.37
CA GLN A 85 3.12 13.54 -16.66
C GLN A 85 4.49 13.06 -17.14
N ALA A 86 5.53 13.91 -17.06
CA ALA A 86 6.89 13.56 -17.46
C ALA A 86 7.53 12.47 -16.60
N VAL A 87 7.27 12.46 -15.29
CA VAL A 87 7.79 11.44 -14.36
C VAL A 87 7.05 10.11 -14.55
N MET A 88 5.72 10.13 -14.60
CA MET A 88 4.90 8.93 -14.78
C MET A 88 5.17 8.23 -16.12
N ALA A 89 5.45 8.97 -17.19
CA ALA A 89 5.84 8.41 -18.49
C ALA A 89 7.15 7.58 -18.44
N ARG A 90 7.94 7.71 -17.38
CA ARG A 90 9.21 6.97 -17.19
C ARG A 90 9.08 5.79 -16.23
N PHE A 91 7.88 5.50 -15.72
CA PHE A 91 7.66 4.33 -14.87
C PHE A 91 7.92 3.04 -15.65
N THR A 92 8.79 2.20 -15.10
CA THR A 92 9.07 0.86 -15.61
C THR A 92 8.22 -0.21 -14.94
N GLN A 93 7.75 0.09 -13.73
CA GLN A 93 6.73 -0.68 -13.03
C GLN A 93 5.79 0.30 -12.33
N PHE A 94 4.50 0.00 -12.34
CA PHE A 94 3.48 0.77 -11.65
C PHE A 94 2.35 -0.16 -11.22
N HIS A 95 2.04 -0.16 -9.93
CA HIS A 95 0.92 -0.90 -9.38
C HIS A 95 0.23 -0.06 -8.31
N ARG A 96 -1.08 0.08 -8.40
CA ARG A 96 -1.87 0.95 -7.53
C ARG A 96 -3.02 0.16 -6.94
N LEU A 97 -3.17 0.23 -5.63
CA LEU A 97 -4.25 -0.41 -4.88
C LEU A 97 -5.01 0.63 -4.05
N THR A 98 -6.33 0.69 -4.21
CA THR A 98 -7.22 1.44 -3.30
C THR A 98 -7.83 0.46 -2.33
N LEU A 99 -7.48 0.59 -1.06
CA LEU A 99 -7.69 -0.45 -0.06
C LEU A 99 -8.63 0.03 1.04
N ARG A 100 -9.44 -0.92 1.54
CA ARG A 100 -10.23 -0.80 2.76
C ARG A 100 -9.56 -1.58 3.88
N THR A 101 -9.16 -0.89 4.94
CA THR A 101 -8.56 -1.52 6.12
C THR A 101 -9.57 -2.43 6.84
N GLN A 102 -9.20 -3.71 6.99
CA GLN A 102 -9.99 -4.71 7.70
C GLN A 102 -9.50 -4.92 9.13
N VAL A 103 -8.18 -4.92 9.33
CA VAL A 103 -7.55 -5.11 10.63
C VAL A 103 -6.53 -4.00 10.85
N ASP A 104 -6.58 -3.35 12.02
CA ASP A 104 -5.62 -2.33 12.43
C ASP A 104 -5.10 -2.63 13.84
N LEU A 105 -3.86 -3.09 13.92
CA LEU A 105 -3.08 -3.29 15.14
C LEU A 105 -1.81 -2.43 15.07
N THR A 106 -1.88 -1.25 14.46
CA THR A 106 -0.72 -0.36 14.30
C THR A 106 -0.40 0.35 15.61
N HIS A 107 0.90 0.52 15.87
CA HIS A 107 1.38 1.20 17.08
C HIS A 107 2.58 2.09 16.74
N GLY A 108 2.29 3.25 16.15
CA GLY A 108 3.33 4.22 15.79
C GLY A 108 3.94 3.95 14.42
N VAL A 109 5.07 4.60 14.14
CA VAL A 109 5.76 4.52 12.85
C VAL A 109 7.19 4.05 13.10
N GLY A 110 7.58 2.99 12.41
CA GLY A 110 8.92 2.42 12.43
C GLY A 110 9.79 2.95 11.29
N GLY A 111 11.06 2.53 11.30
CA GLY A 111 12.00 2.85 10.22
C GLY A 111 11.84 1.94 9.01
N THR A 112 11.12 0.82 9.15
CA THR A 112 10.99 -0.21 8.11
C THR A 112 9.64 -0.89 8.13
N VAL A 113 9.24 -1.38 6.96
CA VAL A 113 8.03 -2.18 6.79
C VAL A 113 8.29 -3.43 5.97
N ALA A 114 7.56 -4.50 6.25
CA ALA A 114 7.37 -5.57 5.28
C ALA A 114 5.95 -5.50 4.72
N CYS A 115 5.84 -5.48 3.39
CA CYS A 115 4.57 -5.52 2.69
C CYS A 115 4.38 -6.92 2.09
N VAL A 116 3.33 -7.60 2.52
CA VAL A 116 2.91 -8.91 2.01
C VAL A 116 1.68 -8.68 1.13
N ARG A 117 1.68 -9.24 -0.09
CA ARG A 117 0.54 -9.18 -1.00
C ARG A 117 0.13 -10.56 -1.48
N PHE A 118 -1.18 -10.79 -1.56
CA PHE A 118 -1.77 -12.04 -2.06
C PHE A 118 -3.22 -11.84 -2.46
N VAL A 119 -3.76 -12.77 -3.25
CA VAL A 119 -5.17 -12.80 -3.64
C VAL A 119 -5.83 -14.02 -2.98
N PRO A 120 -6.73 -13.82 -1.99
CA PRO A 120 -7.53 -14.90 -1.41
C PRO A 120 -8.80 -15.18 -2.22
N ASP A 121 -9.49 -16.28 -1.90
CA ASP A 121 -10.87 -16.49 -2.37
C ASP A 121 -11.80 -15.50 -1.63
N PRO A 122 -12.61 -14.69 -2.35
CA PRO A 122 -13.54 -13.75 -1.72
C PRO A 122 -14.51 -14.39 -0.72
N ARG A 123 -14.83 -15.67 -0.89
CA ARG A 123 -15.69 -16.44 0.04
C ARG A 123 -15.03 -16.67 1.39
N GLU A 124 -13.69 -16.70 1.43
CA GLU A 124 -12.88 -16.91 2.63
C GLU A 124 -12.52 -15.59 3.36
N ARG A 125 -13.09 -14.46 2.92
CA ARG A 125 -12.85 -13.14 3.52
C ARG A 125 -13.07 -13.11 5.03
N LYS A 126 -14.20 -13.63 5.53
CA LYS A 126 -14.52 -13.59 6.97
C LYS A 126 -13.54 -14.44 7.80
N PRO A 127 -13.28 -15.73 7.46
CA PRO A 127 -12.25 -16.51 8.11
C PRO A 127 -10.84 -15.87 8.05
N LEU A 128 -10.47 -15.28 6.92
CA LEU A 128 -9.19 -14.61 6.75
C LEU A 128 -9.03 -13.42 7.72
N VAL A 129 -10.04 -12.55 7.81
CA VAL A 129 -10.02 -11.41 8.75
C VAL A 129 -9.89 -11.88 10.19
N ALA A 130 -10.67 -12.90 10.60
CA ALA A 130 -10.60 -13.46 11.94
C ALA A 130 -9.20 -14.02 12.24
N TRP A 131 -8.62 -14.81 11.33
CA TRP A 131 -7.27 -15.34 11.48
C TRP A 131 -6.21 -14.24 11.54
N LEU A 132 -6.32 -13.20 10.70
CA LEU A 132 -5.42 -12.05 10.71
C LEU A 132 -5.45 -11.35 12.07
N GLN A 133 -6.65 -10.99 12.53
CA GLN A 133 -6.86 -10.19 13.73
C GLN A 133 -6.58 -10.94 15.03
N GLU A 134 -6.99 -12.20 15.13
CA GLU A 134 -7.00 -12.93 16.39
C GLU A 134 -5.80 -13.87 16.55
N THR A 135 -5.16 -14.25 15.43
CA THR A 135 -4.11 -15.26 15.44
C THR A 135 -2.76 -14.71 14.98
N VAL A 136 -2.62 -14.37 13.70
CA VAL A 136 -1.28 -14.18 13.12
C VAL A 136 -0.69 -12.81 13.45
N LEU A 137 -1.46 -11.72 13.34
CA LEU A 137 -0.93 -10.39 13.58
C LEU A 137 -0.56 -10.16 15.05
N PRO A 138 -1.36 -10.58 16.06
CA PRO A 138 -0.94 -10.51 17.46
C PRO A 138 0.37 -11.25 17.74
N ARG A 139 0.55 -12.44 17.15
CA ARG A 139 1.80 -13.22 17.27
C ARG A 139 2.98 -12.53 16.59
N VAL A 140 2.76 -11.87 15.46
CA VAL A 140 3.80 -11.15 14.73
C VAL A 140 4.25 -9.91 15.51
N ILE A 141 3.31 -9.08 15.97
CA ILE A 141 3.65 -7.81 16.65
C ILE A 141 4.24 -8.03 18.04
N ALA A 142 4.01 -9.19 18.67
CA ALA A 142 4.66 -9.56 19.93
C ALA A 142 6.16 -9.90 19.78
N ARG A 143 6.68 -10.02 18.54
CA ARG A 143 8.09 -10.35 18.31
C ARG A 143 8.97 -9.10 18.51
N PRO A 144 10.19 -9.27 19.06
CA PRO A 144 11.16 -8.16 19.12
C PRO A 144 11.40 -7.52 17.75
N GLY A 145 11.44 -6.18 17.73
CA GLY A 145 11.64 -5.39 16.52
C GLY A 145 10.37 -5.09 15.71
N LEU A 146 9.22 -5.73 16.03
CA LEU A 146 7.93 -5.43 15.42
C LEU A 146 7.18 -4.42 16.29
N LEU A 147 6.47 -3.50 15.64
CA LEU A 147 5.76 -2.40 16.30
C LEU A 147 4.26 -2.52 16.11
N GLY A 148 3.81 -2.86 14.91
CA GLY A 148 2.39 -2.95 14.61
C GLY A 148 2.13 -3.56 13.25
N ALA A 149 0.87 -3.77 12.92
CA ALA A 149 0.49 -4.27 11.62
C ALA A 149 -0.92 -3.82 11.22
N PHE A 150 -1.18 -3.76 9.93
CA PHE A 150 -2.54 -3.68 9.40
C PHE A 150 -2.74 -4.65 8.24
N ALA A 151 -3.99 -5.01 7.99
CA ALA A 151 -4.41 -5.74 6.81
C ALA A 151 -5.55 -5.01 6.11
N ALA A 152 -5.47 -4.91 4.79
CA ALA A 152 -6.44 -4.19 3.98
C ALA A 152 -6.72 -4.95 2.67
N GLU A 153 -7.95 -4.85 2.20
CA GLU A 153 -8.43 -5.50 0.98
C GLU A 153 -8.65 -4.46 -0.11
N THR A 154 -8.37 -4.82 -1.36
CA THR A 154 -8.67 -3.94 -2.51
C THR A 154 -10.18 -3.78 -2.67
N ASP A 155 -10.61 -2.52 -2.74
CA ASP A 155 -11.97 -2.16 -3.11
C ASP A 155 -12.04 -2.04 -4.64
N LEU A 156 -12.62 -3.05 -5.29
CA LEU A 156 -12.65 -3.15 -6.76
C LEU A 156 -13.49 -2.05 -7.41
N GLU A 157 -14.54 -1.57 -6.73
CA GLU A 157 -15.37 -0.48 -7.24
C GLU A 157 -14.57 0.81 -7.30
N VAL A 158 -13.93 1.18 -6.18
CA VAL A 158 -13.09 2.38 -6.10
C VAL A 158 -11.85 2.27 -6.99
N THR A 159 -11.22 1.10 -7.05
CA THR A 159 -10.03 0.87 -7.89
C THR A 159 -10.34 1.18 -9.35
N ASN A 160 -11.51 0.74 -9.81
CA ASN A 160 -11.96 0.87 -11.19
C ASN A 160 -12.76 2.16 -11.46
N ALA A 161 -13.04 3.00 -10.45
CA ALA A 161 -13.76 4.27 -10.63
C ALA A 161 -13.16 5.18 -11.72
N PRO A 162 -11.82 5.31 -11.85
CA PRO A 162 -11.22 6.09 -12.94
C PRO A 162 -11.56 5.60 -14.36
N LEU A 163 -11.91 4.32 -14.55
CA LEU A 163 -12.27 3.78 -15.86
C LEU A 163 -13.59 4.35 -16.42
N GLN A 164 -14.40 4.95 -15.55
CA GLN A 164 -15.64 5.61 -15.96
C GLN A 164 -15.37 6.91 -16.72
N GLU A 165 -14.18 7.49 -16.53
CA GLU A 165 -13.71 8.67 -17.25
C GLU A 165 -12.96 8.24 -18.51
N LYS A 166 -13.57 8.47 -19.68
CA LYS A 166 -13.04 8.05 -21.00
C LYS A 166 -11.64 8.58 -21.32
N SER A 167 -11.17 9.61 -20.62
CA SER A 167 -9.87 10.24 -20.80
C SER A 167 -8.73 9.55 -20.05
N MET A 168 -9.01 8.60 -19.15
CA MET A 168 -8.00 7.97 -18.32
C MET A 168 -7.75 6.51 -18.73
N ASP A 169 -6.53 6.22 -19.19
CA ASP A 169 -6.05 4.85 -19.38
C ASP A 169 -5.60 4.29 -18.03
N HIS A 170 -6.46 3.49 -17.40
CA HIS A 170 -6.17 2.80 -16.16
C HIS A 170 -6.26 1.28 -16.35
N PRO A 171 -5.35 0.49 -15.77
CA PRO A 171 -5.50 -0.95 -15.77
C PRO A 171 -6.71 -1.34 -14.92
N LYS A 172 -7.60 -2.17 -15.48
CA LYS A 172 -8.72 -2.75 -14.75
C LYS A 172 -8.21 -3.78 -13.74
N ALA A 173 -8.77 -3.76 -12.53
CA ALA A 173 -8.57 -4.79 -11.54
C ALA A 173 -9.79 -5.72 -11.49
N ASP A 174 -9.57 -7.02 -11.66
CA ASP A 174 -10.61 -8.07 -11.58
C ASP A 174 -10.52 -8.88 -10.27
N GLU A 175 -9.39 -8.80 -9.56
CA GLU A 175 -9.14 -9.55 -8.33
C GLU A 175 -8.89 -8.62 -7.15
N ALA A 176 -9.50 -8.93 -6.01
CA ALA A 176 -9.29 -8.18 -4.79
C ALA A 176 -7.97 -8.61 -4.13
N GLU A 177 -6.86 -8.00 -4.53
CA GLU A 177 -5.57 -8.20 -3.88
C GLU A 177 -5.59 -7.65 -2.44
N TRP A 178 -4.99 -8.40 -1.52
CA TRP A 178 -4.83 -8.00 -0.12
C TRP A 178 -3.42 -7.52 0.15
N VAL A 179 -3.31 -6.55 1.05
CA VAL A 179 -2.05 -6.09 1.61
C VAL A 179 -2.04 -6.33 3.11
N VAL A 180 -0.97 -6.95 3.61
CA VAL A 180 -0.62 -6.94 5.02
C VAL A 180 0.68 -6.16 5.19
N MET A 181 0.64 -5.09 5.97
CA MET A 181 1.81 -4.28 6.30
C MET A 181 2.27 -4.58 7.72
N LEU A 182 3.53 -4.97 7.87
CA LEU A 182 4.18 -5.18 9.16
C LEU A 182 5.15 -4.05 9.40
N GLU A 183 4.93 -3.26 10.45
CA GLU A 183 5.75 -2.13 10.85
C GLU A 183 6.80 -2.58 11.88
N GLY A 184 8.04 -2.11 11.73
CA GLY A 184 9.11 -2.47 12.66
C GLY A 184 10.31 -1.53 12.64
N ALA A 185 11.18 -1.73 13.62
CA ALA A 185 12.38 -0.92 13.81
C ALA A 185 13.47 -1.22 12.77
N ASP A 186 13.56 -2.46 12.29
CA ASP A 186 14.61 -2.89 11.35
C ASP A 186 14.12 -3.90 10.30
N ALA A 187 14.81 -3.88 9.15
CA ALA A 187 14.44 -4.64 7.97
C ALA A 187 14.56 -6.16 8.16
N ALA A 188 15.50 -6.61 9.00
CA ALA A 188 15.72 -8.03 9.22
C ALA A 188 14.53 -8.63 10.00
N SER A 189 14.08 -7.96 11.06
CA SER A 189 12.96 -8.35 11.90
C SER A 189 11.64 -8.39 11.13
N VAL A 190 11.27 -7.31 10.44
CA VAL A 190 10.01 -7.25 9.67
C VAL A 190 10.01 -8.27 8.53
N GLY A 191 11.14 -8.41 7.82
CA GLY A 191 11.25 -9.33 6.69
C GLY A 191 11.21 -10.80 7.14
N ALA A 192 11.87 -11.13 8.25
CA ALA A 192 11.85 -12.47 8.82
C ALA A 192 10.46 -12.85 9.34
N ALA A 193 9.76 -11.93 10.01
CA ALA A 193 8.39 -12.13 10.45
C ALA A 193 7.45 -12.38 9.26
N ALA A 194 7.52 -11.55 8.21
CA ALA A 194 6.72 -11.72 7.00
C ALA A 194 6.91 -13.11 6.38
N ARG A 195 8.16 -13.52 6.13
CA ARG A 195 8.46 -14.83 5.49
C ARG A 195 8.15 -16.03 6.38
N THR A 196 8.16 -15.84 7.70
CA THR A 196 7.83 -16.92 8.65
C THR A 196 6.34 -17.18 8.68
N HIS A 197 5.53 -16.11 8.72
CA HIS A 197 4.11 -16.20 9.02
C HIS A 197 3.20 -16.18 7.78
N PHE A 198 3.66 -15.58 6.67
CA PHE A 198 2.90 -15.47 5.42
C PHE A 198 3.50 -16.37 4.35
N LYS A 199 3.49 -17.68 4.60
CA LYS A 199 3.86 -18.70 3.60
C LYS A 199 2.59 -19.15 2.87
N LEU A 200 2.75 -19.67 1.65
CA LEU A 200 1.63 -20.24 0.89
C LEU A 200 0.84 -21.27 1.71
N ALA A 201 1.52 -22.16 2.44
CA ALA A 201 0.85 -23.16 3.28
C ALA A 201 -0.05 -22.56 4.37
N ALA A 202 0.30 -21.40 4.92
CA ALA A 202 -0.51 -20.71 5.93
C ALA A 202 -1.70 -19.95 5.31
N LEU A 203 -1.59 -19.56 4.04
CA LEU A 203 -2.61 -18.81 3.31
C LEU A 203 -3.55 -19.70 2.48
N LYS A 204 -3.15 -20.93 2.17
CA LYS A 204 -3.93 -21.91 1.41
C LYS A 204 -5.35 -22.16 1.96
N PRO A 205 -5.59 -22.18 3.30
CA PRO A 205 -6.95 -22.29 3.83
C PRO A 205 -7.90 -21.17 3.41
N PHE A 206 -7.36 -20.00 3.00
CA PHE A 206 -8.13 -18.84 2.56
C PHE A 206 -8.21 -18.73 1.02
N GLY A 207 -7.98 -19.84 0.31
CA GLY A 207 -8.06 -19.89 -1.15
C GLY A 207 -6.87 -19.29 -1.91
N VAL A 208 -5.80 -18.91 -1.21
CA VAL A 208 -4.59 -18.39 -1.87
C VAL A 208 -3.87 -19.53 -2.59
N ALA A 209 -3.81 -19.44 -3.93
CA ALA A 209 -3.22 -20.46 -4.79
C ALA A 209 -1.74 -20.21 -5.13
N VAL A 210 -1.31 -18.94 -5.15
CA VAL A 210 0.05 -18.52 -5.51
C VAL A 210 0.77 -17.99 -4.28
N ALA A 211 2.09 -18.24 -4.20
CA ALA A 211 2.89 -17.72 -3.10
C ALA A 211 2.77 -16.20 -2.96
N PRO A 212 2.63 -15.65 -1.74
CA PRO A 212 2.50 -14.22 -1.54
C PRO A 212 3.76 -13.49 -1.99
N THR A 213 3.58 -12.30 -2.54
CA THR A 213 4.69 -11.39 -2.83
C THR A 213 5.08 -10.67 -1.55
N ILE A 214 6.37 -10.71 -1.19
CA ILE A 214 6.87 -10.06 0.04
C ILE A 214 8.01 -9.10 -0.33
N GLY A 215 7.81 -7.82 -0.03
CA GLY A 215 8.85 -6.79 -0.08
C GLY A 215 9.17 -6.24 1.30
N THR A 216 10.42 -5.83 1.52
CA THR A 216 10.88 -5.17 2.74
C THR A 216 11.44 -3.80 2.36
N TYR A 217 10.95 -2.76 3.02
CA TYR A 217 11.21 -1.38 2.65
C TYR A 217 11.64 -0.55 3.85
N ARG A 218 12.52 0.43 3.62
CA ARG A 218 12.96 1.44 4.59
C ARG A 218 12.22 2.75 4.33
N LEU A 219 11.78 3.41 5.39
CA LEU A 219 11.18 4.74 5.32
C LEU A 219 12.18 5.75 4.72
N LEU A 220 11.72 6.51 3.73
CA LEU A 220 12.45 7.61 3.10
C LEU A 220 11.96 8.96 3.62
N PHE A 221 10.65 9.14 3.63
CA PHE A 221 9.98 10.41 3.86
C PHE A 221 8.55 10.16 4.31
N GLY A 222 8.01 11.03 5.16
CA GLY A 222 6.60 11.05 5.50
C GLY A 222 6.13 12.49 5.65
N ASN A 223 4.89 12.74 5.25
CA ASN A 223 4.22 14.02 5.43
C ASN A 223 2.82 13.76 6.01
N GLN A 224 2.37 14.63 6.90
CA GLN A 224 1.07 14.54 7.57
C GLN A 224 0.48 15.94 7.73
N ARG A 225 -0.84 16.07 7.56
CA ARG A 225 -1.56 17.34 7.70
C ARG A 225 -2.78 17.18 8.59
#